data_AF-E9HM75-F1
#
_entry.id   AF-E9HM75-F1
#
_cell.length_a   1.000
_cell.length_b   1.000
_cell.length_c   1.000
_cell.angle_alpha   90.00
_cell.angle_beta   90.00
_cell.angle_gamma   90.00
#
_symmetry.space_group_name_H-M   'P 1'
#
loop_
_entity.id
_entity.type
_entity.pdbx_description
1 polymer ?
#
loop_
_entity_poly.entity_id
_entity_poly.type
_entity_poly.pdbx_seq_one_letter_code
_entity_poly.pdbx_strand_id
1 'polypeptide(L)'
;EELSALEGMKCKAPFKYEWGGVGYHSAIILGSELGEDDLVYVKAVFMHPTTKKMQPCPYFLEGNCKYPDEKCHYSHGYTVRLDEVQDFSDPDYSKITEGCTVLAKYKDELWYRGIVEDIIKGTEFSVKFQHCNDVLLLNLHAVYPLDEDDEDSSSESSEDEDDDDSQFTPRCLEEHNVGAAKETGSFGFWEKHTRGIGSRLMEKMGYVHGSGLGKEGEGRINPVEAMVFPPGRSLDRCMELREEAGSGNMLSVEKKLERQKAKAQHRLRQIANASERGSVFDFINSKLTKTSGQDSKGDGASHSRTKASDLGQLTREKLNVQSLQIGEEIRRAERDIIKMKQSLQRQSDRGDLASVSQIRSRLAEKEKDLDRLRASDRHIVNEQKQRKSSSKLTVF
;
A
#
# COMPACT_ATOMS: atom_id res chain seq x y z
N GLU A 1 -23.52 -18.97 40.88
CA GLU A 1 -22.04 -18.95 40.92
C GLU A 1 -21.42 -19.74 39.77
N GLU A 2 -21.92 -20.92 39.42
CA GLU A 2 -21.35 -21.72 38.31
C GLU A 2 -21.47 -21.06 36.92
N LEU A 3 -22.53 -20.29 36.65
CA LEU A 3 -22.73 -19.58 35.38
C LEU A 3 -21.73 -18.43 35.16
N SER A 4 -21.31 -17.75 36.23
CA SER A 4 -20.31 -16.69 36.15
C SER A 4 -18.89 -17.23 35.93
N ALA A 5 -18.66 -18.53 36.13
CA ALA A 5 -17.37 -19.16 35.82
C ALA A 5 -17.16 -19.41 34.32
N LEU A 6 -18.23 -19.35 33.53
CA LEU A 6 -18.16 -19.47 32.06
C LEU A 6 -17.71 -18.18 31.40
N GLU A 7 -17.82 -17.04 32.09
CA GLU A 7 -17.37 -15.73 31.60
C GLU A 7 -15.84 -15.71 31.45
N GLY A 8 -15.37 -15.34 30.26
CA GLY A 8 -13.95 -15.29 29.92
C GLY A 8 -13.36 -16.61 29.40
N MET A 9 -14.14 -17.69 29.34
CA MET A 9 -13.68 -18.94 28.71
C MET A 9 -13.56 -18.77 27.19
N LYS A 10 -12.44 -19.26 26.63
CA LYS A 10 -12.28 -19.40 25.18
C LYS A 10 -13.01 -20.66 24.72
N CYS A 11 -13.71 -20.56 23.60
CA CYS A 11 -14.49 -21.66 23.03
C CYS A 11 -14.53 -21.57 21.49
N LYS A 12 -14.94 -22.64 20.81
CA LYS A 12 -15.30 -22.59 19.38
C LYS A 12 -16.82 -22.49 19.27
N ALA A 13 -17.30 -21.37 18.73
CA ALA A 13 -18.73 -21.09 18.59
C ALA A 13 -19.16 -21.22 17.12
N PRO A 14 -20.30 -21.86 16.83
CA PRO A 14 -20.90 -21.88 15.50
C PRO A 14 -21.38 -20.49 15.09
N PHE A 15 -21.12 -20.11 13.85
CA PHE A 15 -21.61 -18.92 13.20
C PHE A 15 -22.40 -19.32 11.95
N LYS A 16 -23.64 -18.85 11.87
CA LYS A 16 -24.51 -19.08 10.71
C LYS A 16 -24.29 -17.98 9.69
N TYR A 17 -23.79 -18.35 8.52
CA TYR A 17 -23.66 -17.44 7.38
C TYR A 17 -25.02 -17.21 6.71
N GLU A 18 -25.13 -16.09 5.97
CA GLU A 18 -26.35 -15.72 5.25
C GLU A 18 -26.73 -16.73 4.16
N TRP A 19 -25.74 -17.40 3.57
CA TRP A 19 -25.92 -18.47 2.59
C TRP A 19 -26.30 -19.82 3.21
N GLY A 20 -26.48 -19.88 4.53
CA GLY A 20 -27.00 -21.05 5.25
C GLY A 20 -25.94 -22.02 5.79
N GLY A 21 -24.66 -21.78 5.51
CA GLY A 21 -23.55 -22.55 6.11
C GLY A 21 -23.35 -22.25 7.58
N VAL A 22 -22.83 -23.24 8.33
CA VAL A 22 -22.43 -23.08 9.73
C VAL A 22 -20.92 -23.30 9.82
N GLY A 23 -20.18 -22.26 10.19
CA GLY A 23 -18.73 -22.36 10.44
C GLY A 23 -18.42 -22.23 11.93
N TYR A 24 -17.49 -23.02 12.46
CA TYR A 24 -17.03 -22.90 13.84
C TYR A 24 -15.84 -21.96 13.93
N HIS A 25 -15.92 -20.96 14.82
CA HIS A 25 -14.89 -19.94 14.97
C HIS A 25 -14.49 -19.77 16.44
N SER A 26 -13.22 -19.44 16.66
CA SER A 26 -12.69 -19.14 17.99
C SER A 26 -13.37 -17.90 18.57
N ALA A 27 -13.91 -18.03 19.77
CA ALA A 27 -14.69 -17.02 20.46
C ALA A 27 -14.41 -17.03 21.97
N ILE A 28 -14.82 -15.96 22.65
CA ILE A 28 -14.74 -15.81 24.11
C ILE A 28 -16.15 -15.56 24.63
N ILE A 29 -16.54 -16.27 25.69
CA ILE A 29 -17.84 -16.11 26.34
C ILE A 29 -17.82 -14.83 27.19
N LEU A 30 -18.75 -13.91 26.92
CA LEU A 30 -18.93 -12.68 27.70
C LEU A 30 -19.86 -12.88 28.90
N GLY A 31 -20.82 -13.79 28.77
CA GLY A 31 -21.92 -13.94 29.70
C GLY A 31 -22.74 -15.18 29.36
N SER A 32 -23.40 -15.75 30.35
CA SER A 32 -24.35 -16.84 30.16
C SER A 32 -25.72 -16.45 30.75
N GLU A 33 -26.77 -16.74 30.01
CA GLU A 33 -28.16 -16.50 30.39
C GLU A 33 -28.93 -17.82 30.35
N LEU A 34 -29.82 -18.04 31.31
CA LEU A 34 -30.76 -19.16 31.28
C LEU A 34 -31.96 -18.76 30.44
N GLY A 35 -32.22 -19.52 29.38
CA GLY A 35 -33.40 -19.33 28.55
C GLY A 35 -34.66 -19.87 29.23
N GLU A 36 -35.82 -19.51 28.68
CA GLU A 36 -37.14 -19.95 29.17
C GLU A 36 -37.35 -21.47 29.07
N ASP A 37 -36.51 -22.17 28.28
CA ASP A 37 -36.57 -23.60 28.01
C ASP A 37 -35.72 -24.46 28.99
N ASP A 38 -35.27 -23.92 30.13
CA ASP A 38 -34.27 -24.52 31.04
C ASP A 38 -32.89 -24.80 30.38
N LEU A 39 -32.65 -24.24 29.18
CA LEU A 39 -31.40 -24.37 28.44
C LEU A 39 -30.47 -23.17 28.72
N VAL A 40 -29.16 -23.45 28.78
CA VAL A 40 -28.13 -22.42 28.99
C VAL A 40 -27.71 -21.83 27.65
N TYR A 41 -27.87 -20.52 27.50
CA TYR A 41 -27.38 -19.74 26.37
C TYR A 41 -26.15 -18.95 26.80
N VAL A 42 -25.16 -18.88 25.92
CA VAL A 42 -23.94 -18.09 26.13
C VAL A 42 -23.81 -17.05 25.05
N LYS A 43 -23.40 -15.84 25.44
CA LYS A 43 -23.09 -14.75 24.52
C LYS A 43 -21.60 -14.77 24.25
N ALA A 44 -21.20 -15.12 23.03
CA ALA A 44 -19.80 -15.27 22.64
C ALA A 44 -19.36 -14.19 21.65
N VAL A 45 -18.14 -13.68 21.79
CA VAL A 45 -17.51 -12.74 20.85
C VAL A 45 -16.38 -13.43 20.11
N PHE A 46 -16.39 -13.33 18.78
CA PHE A 46 -15.37 -13.96 17.93
C PHE A 46 -14.01 -13.25 18.04
N MET A 47 -12.94 -14.04 18.17
CA MET A 47 -11.56 -13.56 18.24
C MET A 47 -10.99 -13.20 16.86
N HIS A 48 -11.41 -13.96 15.83
CA HIS A 48 -10.94 -13.81 14.46
C HIS A 48 -12.13 -13.52 13.53
N PRO A 49 -12.63 -12.28 13.50
CA PRO A 49 -13.77 -11.93 12.66
C PRO A 49 -13.40 -12.05 11.17
N THR A 50 -14.03 -12.99 10.47
CA THR A 50 -13.91 -13.17 9.02
C THR A 50 -14.94 -12.33 8.25
N THR A 51 -16.05 -12.00 8.91
CA THR A 51 -17.09 -11.13 8.37
C THR A 51 -17.29 -9.92 9.26
N LYS A 52 -17.80 -8.83 8.68
CA LYS A 52 -18.09 -7.59 9.41
C LYS A 52 -19.09 -7.78 10.56
N LYS A 53 -20.05 -8.71 10.38
CA LYS A 53 -21.04 -9.08 11.40
C LYS A 53 -20.43 -9.81 12.60
N MET A 54 -19.24 -10.37 12.46
CA MET A 54 -18.50 -11.00 13.56
C MET A 54 -17.61 -10.01 14.30
N GLN A 55 -17.34 -8.82 13.74
CA GLN A 55 -16.49 -7.83 14.38
C GLN A 55 -17.16 -7.31 15.66
N PRO A 56 -16.51 -7.43 16.83
CA PRO A 56 -17.07 -6.90 18.06
C PRO A 56 -17.12 -5.37 18.04
N CYS A 57 -18.19 -4.82 18.62
CA CYS A 57 -18.33 -3.38 18.79
C CYS A 57 -17.38 -2.88 19.88
N PRO A 58 -16.42 -1.98 19.57
CA PRO A 58 -15.50 -1.44 20.57
C PRO A 58 -16.25 -0.71 21.69
N TYR A 59 -17.29 0.05 21.35
CA TYR A 59 -18.10 0.78 22.31
C TYR A 59 -18.94 -0.13 23.21
N PHE A 60 -19.32 -1.32 22.74
CA PHE A 60 -20.05 -2.30 23.56
C PHE A 60 -19.12 -2.93 24.59
N LEU A 61 -17.90 -3.30 24.18
CA LEU A 61 -16.87 -3.81 25.09
C LEU A 61 -16.49 -2.79 26.17
N GLU A 62 -16.57 -1.50 25.85
CA GLU A 62 -16.39 -0.40 26.80
C GLU A 62 -17.64 -0.03 27.61
N GLY A 63 -18.79 -0.68 27.36
CA GLY A 63 -20.06 -0.43 28.06
C GLY A 63 -20.81 0.85 27.64
N ASN A 64 -20.39 1.48 26.55
CA ASN A 64 -20.86 2.81 26.11
C ASN A 64 -21.69 2.77 24.81
N CYS A 65 -22.07 1.59 24.31
CA CYS A 65 -22.86 1.49 23.10
C CYS A 65 -24.30 1.98 23.34
N LYS A 66 -24.76 2.90 22.48
CA LYS A 66 -26.12 3.48 22.56
C LYS A 66 -27.15 2.74 21.72
N TYR A 67 -26.70 1.80 20.89
CA TYR A 67 -27.56 1.07 19.95
C TYR A 67 -27.91 -0.29 20.55
N PRO A 68 -29.12 -0.82 20.31
CA PRO A 68 -29.43 -2.21 20.63
C PRO A 68 -28.71 -3.17 19.66
N ASP A 69 -28.56 -4.44 20.05
CA ASP A 69 -27.81 -5.49 19.34
C ASP A 69 -28.16 -5.57 17.84
N GLU A 70 -29.43 -5.38 17.47
CA GLU A 70 -29.88 -5.47 16.07
C GLU A 70 -29.64 -4.21 15.21
N LYS A 71 -29.41 -3.05 15.83
CA LYS A 71 -29.19 -1.77 15.13
C LYS A 71 -27.74 -1.32 15.17
N CYS A 72 -26.89 -2.04 15.90
CA CYS A 72 -25.47 -1.77 15.91
C CYS A 72 -24.84 -2.30 14.63
N HIS A 73 -23.91 -1.52 14.07
CA HIS A 73 -23.14 -1.90 12.88
C HIS A 73 -22.13 -3.03 13.17
N TYR A 74 -21.79 -3.20 14.45
CA TYR A 74 -20.83 -4.18 14.95
C TYR A 74 -21.53 -5.13 15.94
N SER A 75 -20.97 -6.32 16.11
CA SER A 75 -21.52 -7.36 16.98
C SER A 75 -21.44 -6.99 18.46
N HIS A 76 -22.53 -7.21 19.19
CA HIS A 76 -22.57 -7.19 20.66
C HIS A 76 -22.35 -8.58 21.28
N GLY A 77 -21.88 -9.52 20.48
CA GLY A 77 -21.80 -10.92 20.82
C GLY A 77 -22.91 -11.73 20.17
N TYR A 78 -22.58 -12.96 19.83
CA TYR A 78 -23.45 -13.93 19.19
C TYR A 78 -23.97 -14.90 20.25
N THR A 79 -25.29 -14.99 20.37
CA THR A 79 -25.94 -15.87 21.35
C THR A 79 -26.02 -17.28 20.79
N VAL A 80 -25.40 -18.23 21.48
CA VAL A 80 -25.36 -19.65 21.11
C VAL A 80 -25.75 -20.50 22.31
N ARG A 81 -26.33 -21.67 22.06
CA ARG A 81 -26.57 -22.67 23.10
C ARG A 81 -25.26 -23.25 23.59
N LEU A 82 -25.12 -23.44 24.90
CA LEU A 82 -23.92 -24.06 25.46
C LEU A 82 -23.63 -25.44 24.86
N ASP A 83 -24.67 -26.20 24.50
CA ASP A 83 -24.56 -27.53 23.87
C ASP A 83 -23.90 -27.50 22.47
N GLU A 84 -23.96 -26.38 21.77
CA GLU A 84 -23.41 -26.22 20.41
C GLU A 84 -21.98 -25.67 20.43
N VAL A 85 -21.49 -25.27 21.60
CA VAL A 85 -20.14 -24.72 21.78
C VAL A 85 -19.14 -25.86 21.96
N GLN A 86 -18.02 -25.78 21.24
CA GLN A 86 -16.94 -26.75 21.33
C GLN A 86 -15.78 -26.22 22.19
N ASP A 87 -15.02 -27.14 22.76
CA ASP A 87 -13.81 -26.82 23.52
C ASP A 87 -12.76 -26.17 22.60
N PHE A 88 -12.08 -25.16 23.14
CA PHE A 88 -11.02 -24.45 22.42
C PHE A 88 -9.65 -25.04 22.75
N SER A 89 -8.94 -25.47 21.72
CA SER A 89 -7.52 -25.82 21.78
C SER A 89 -6.70 -24.67 21.19
N ASP A 90 -5.76 -24.11 21.96
CA ASP A 90 -4.81 -23.13 21.43
C ASP A 90 -3.97 -23.80 20.31
N PRO A 91 -3.93 -23.25 19.09
CA PRO A 91 -3.14 -23.81 18.00
C PRO A 91 -1.64 -23.70 18.31
N ASP A 92 -0.87 -24.68 17.84
CA ASP A 92 0.57 -24.71 18.04
C ASP A 92 1.28 -23.79 17.03
N TYR A 93 1.66 -22.60 17.50
CA TYR A 93 2.42 -21.61 16.73
C TYR A 93 3.82 -22.11 16.30
N SER A 94 4.30 -23.22 16.88
CA SER A 94 5.58 -23.84 16.48
C SER A 94 5.53 -24.48 15.10
N LYS A 95 4.33 -24.81 14.60
CA LYS A 95 4.12 -25.40 13.28
C LYS A 95 4.16 -24.39 12.13
N ILE A 96 4.21 -23.09 12.41
CA ILE A 96 4.21 -22.07 11.36
C ILE A 96 5.56 -22.09 10.63
N THR A 97 5.58 -22.62 9.42
CA THR A 97 6.72 -22.56 8.51
C THR A 97 6.39 -21.79 7.23
N GLU A 98 7.42 -21.42 6.48
CA GLU A 98 7.26 -20.83 5.14
C GLU A 98 6.45 -21.79 4.24
N GLY A 99 5.40 -21.27 3.60
CA GLY A 99 4.46 -22.02 2.79
C GLY A 99 3.19 -22.50 3.53
N CYS A 100 3.10 -22.36 4.85
CA CYS A 100 1.90 -22.75 5.59
C CYS A 100 0.73 -21.78 5.35
N THR A 101 -0.48 -22.31 5.31
CA THR A 101 -1.71 -21.50 5.29
C THR A 101 -2.06 -21.02 6.69
N VAL A 102 -2.25 -19.73 6.83
CA VAL A 102 -2.57 -19.07 8.08
C VAL A 102 -3.75 -18.12 7.88
N LEU A 103 -4.49 -17.86 8.94
CA LEU A 103 -5.45 -16.77 8.98
C LEU A 103 -4.72 -15.51 9.47
N ALA A 104 -4.85 -14.40 8.76
CA ALA A 104 -4.08 -13.19 9.00
C ALA A 104 -4.99 -11.94 9.05
N LYS A 105 -4.69 -11.00 9.95
CA LYS A 105 -5.44 -9.74 10.08
C LYS A 105 -5.04 -8.77 8.96
N TYR A 106 -6.03 -8.29 8.20
CA TYR A 106 -5.85 -7.31 7.13
C TYR A 106 -6.13 -5.87 7.61
N LYS A 107 -5.96 -4.89 6.71
CA LYS A 107 -6.05 -3.44 7.01
C LYS A 107 -7.43 -2.98 7.49
N ASP A 108 -8.46 -3.74 7.18
CA ASP A 108 -9.87 -3.54 7.55
C ASP A 108 -10.25 -4.21 8.88
N GLU A 109 -9.26 -4.74 9.59
CA GLU A 109 -9.43 -5.52 10.83
C GLU A 109 -10.19 -6.84 10.68
N LEU A 110 -10.36 -7.32 9.45
CA LEU A 110 -10.90 -8.64 9.18
C LEU A 110 -9.76 -9.65 9.02
N TRP A 111 -10.10 -10.91 9.28
CA TRP A 111 -9.17 -12.02 9.20
C TRP A 111 -9.42 -12.80 7.91
N TYR A 112 -8.35 -12.99 7.15
CA TYR A 112 -8.40 -13.65 5.85
C TYR A 112 -7.37 -14.74 5.72
N ARG A 113 -7.65 -15.72 4.85
CA ARG A 113 -6.71 -16.80 4.54
C ARG A 113 -5.53 -16.26 3.73
N GLY A 114 -4.34 -16.58 4.18
CA GLY A 114 -3.09 -16.22 3.53
C GLY A 114 -2.05 -17.33 3.64
N ILE A 115 -0.98 -17.20 2.86
CA ILE A 115 0.17 -18.11 2.85
C ILE A 115 1.37 -17.35 3.39
N VAL A 116 2.08 -17.93 4.35
CA VAL A 116 3.33 -17.34 4.85
C VAL A 116 4.40 -17.48 3.76
N GLU A 117 4.91 -16.38 3.21
CA GLU A 117 6.02 -16.41 2.25
C GLU A 117 7.37 -16.45 2.98
N ASP A 118 7.60 -15.51 3.90
CA ASP A 118 8.88 -15.37 4.60
C ASP A 118 8.67 -15.09 6.09
N ILE A 119 9.58 -15.60 6.93
CA ILE A 119 9.60 -15.31 8.37
C ILE A 119 10.82 -14.45 8.71
N ILE A 120 10.58 -13.17 9.02
CA ILE A 120 11.63 -12.21 9.34
C ILE A 120 11.87 -12.23 10.86
N LYS A 121 13.09 -12.63 11.26
CA LYS A 121 13.59 -12.62 12.66
C LYS A 121 12.72 -13.40 13.67
N GLY A 122 11.84 -14.28 13.21
CA GLY A 122 10.96 -15.10 14.07
C GLY A 122 9.82 -14.35 14.75
N THR A 123 9.61 -13.06 14.46
CA THR A 123 8.55 -12.23 15.07
C THR A 123 7.62 -11.58 14.05
N GLU A 124 8.10 -11.40 12.82
CA GLU A 124 7.36 -10.76 11.72
C GLU A 124 7.19 -11.78 10.58
N PHE A 125 5.97 -11.96 10.12
CA PHE A 125 5.58 -12.89 9.06
C PHE A 125 5.16 -12.09 7.83
N SER A 126 5.77 -12.38 6.69
CA SER A 126 5.30 -11.90 5.39
C SER A 126 4.20 -12.84 4.91
N VAL A 127 2.95 -12.39 4.95
CA VAL A 127 1.79 -13.20 4.56
C VAL A 127 1.21 -12.65 3.26
N LYS A 128 1.07 -13.53 2.28
CA LYS A 128 0.37 -13.28 1.02
C LYS A 128 -1.10 -13.68 1.13
N PHE A 129 -2.00 -12.73 0.98
CA PHE A 129 -3.43 -12.94 1.08
C PHE A 129 -3.99 -13.58 -0.19
N GLN A 130 -4.84 -14.61 -0.04
CA GLN A 130 -5.40 -15.33 -1.19
C GLN A 130 -6.44 -14.50 -1.96
N HIS A 131 -7.19 -13.64 -1.27
CA HIS A 131 -8.30 -12.88 -1.87
C HIS A 131 -7.83 -11.69 -2.73
N CYS A 132 -6.75 -11.00 -2.36
CA CYS A 132 -6.26 -9.82 -3.08
C CYS A 132 -4.86 -9.98 -3.67
N ASN A 133 -4.17 -11.10 -3.41
CA ASN A 133 -2.76 -11.31 -3.75
C ASN A 133 -1.81 -10.23 -3.19
N ASP A 134 -2.24 -9.43 -2.21
CA ASP A 134 -1.38 -8.49 -1.51
C ASP A 134 -0.49 -9.23 -0.51
N VAL A 135 0.69 -8.66 -0.26
CA VAL A 135 1.64 -9.15 0.73
C VAL A 135 1.75 -8.12 1.85
N LEU A 136 1.49 -8.52 3.09
CA LEU A 136 1.69 -7.67 4.27
C LEU A 136 2.65 -8.31 5.25
N LEU A 137 3.43 -7.44 5.90
CA LEU A 137 4.27 -7.81 7.04
C LEU A 137 3.45 -7.69 8.31
N LEU A 138 3.25 -8.81 9.00
CA LEU A 138 2.39 -8.93 10.18
C LEU A 138 3.16 -9.48 11.38
N ASN A 139 2.74 -9.09 12.57
CA ASN A 139 3.31 -9.62 13.82
C ASN A 139 2.62 -10.93 14.22
N LEU A 140 3.22 -11.68 15.14
CA LEU A 140 2.65 -12.92 15.70
C LEU A 140 1.20 -12.77 16.20
N HIS A 141 0.82 -11.63 16.77
CA HIS A 141 -0.56 -11.37 17.23
C HIS A 141 -1.59 -11.22 16.10
N ALA A 142 -1.14 -11.00 14.87
CA ALA A 142 -1.98 -10.79 13.68
C ALA A 142 -1.96 -12.00 12.74
N VAL A 143 -1.45 -13.15 13.22
CA VAL A 143 -1.35 -14.41 12.47
C VAL A 143 -1.88 -15.55 13.34
N TYR A 144 -2.69 -16.42 12.75
CA TYR A 144 -3.31 -17.56 13.40
C TYR A 144 -3.09 -18.81 12.52
N PRO A 145 -2.41 -19.86 13.01
CA PRO A 145 -2.24 -21.10 12.27
C PRO A 145 -3.59 -21.75 11.97
N LEU A 146 -3.77 -22.22 10.73
CA LEU A 146 -4.84 -23.18 10.42
C LEU A 146 -4.18 -24.56 10.35
N ASP A 147 -4.69 -25.54 11.10
CA ASP A 147 -4.24 -26.91 10.96
C ASP A 147 -4.70 -27.42 9.58
N GLU A 148 -3.83 -28.15 8.87
CA GLU A 148 -4.13 -28.72 7.54
C GLU A 148 -5.33 -29.68 7.56
N ASP A 149 -5.82 -30.08 8.74
CA ASP A 149 -6.96 -30.99 8.93
C ASP A 149 -8.32 -30.27 9.04
N ASP A 150 -8.37 -28.93 9.04
CA ASP A 150 -9.64 -28.16 8.97
C ASP A 150 -10.17 -28.04 7.52
N GLU A 151 -9.90 -29.04 6.66
CA GLU A 151 -10.32 -29.09 5.25
C GLU A 151 -11.85 -29.28 5.06
N ASP A 152 -12.64 -29.45 6.12
CA ASP A 152 -14.08 -29.75 6.05
C ASP A 152 -15.00 -28.53 6.29
N SER A 153 -14.57 -27.32 5.93
CA SER A 153 -15.51 -26.21 5.72
C SER A 153 -15.33 -25.60 4.33
N SER A 154 -15.94 -26.32 3.38
CA SER A 154 -15.88 -26.11 1.94
C SER A 154 -16.00 -24.66 1.49
N SER A 155 -15.13 -24.37 0.55
CA SER A 155 -15.05 -23.19 -0.30
C SER A 155 -16.27 -22.99 -1.20
N GLU A 156 -16.60 -21.74 -1.47
CA GLU A 156 -16.78 -21.25 -2.85
C GLU A 156 -16.58 -19.74 -2.92
N SER A 157 -15.69 -19.33 -3.82
CA SER A 157 -15.56 -17.95 -4.27
C SER A 157 -16.78 -17.59 -5.13
N SER A 158 -17.37 -16.42 -4.88
CA SER A 158 -18.15 -15.72 -5.88
C SER A 158 -17.70 -14.27 -5.96
N GLU A 159 -17.44 -13.86 -7.20
CA GLU A 159 -17.22 -12.50 -7.65
C GLU A 159 -18.58 -11.79 -7.58
N ASP A 160 -18.71 -10.74 -6.76
CA ASP A 160 -19.85 -9.82 -6.84
C ASP A 160 -19.33 -8.42 -7.18
N GLU A 161 -19.58 -8.04 -8.42
CA GLU A 161 -19.52 -6.69 -8.93
C GLU A 161 -20.76 -5.94 -8.42
N ASP A 162 -20.60 -5.05 -7.44
CA ASP A 162 -21.59 -4.02 -7.17
C ASP A 162 -21.02 -2.64 -7.46
N ASP A 163 -21.53 -2.11 -8.57
CA ASP A 163 -21.56 -0.71 -8.99
C ASP A 163 -22.53 0.06 -8.08
N ASP A 164 -22.04 0.98 -7.24
CA ASP A 164 -22.82 2.18 -6.93
C ASP A 164 -21.94 3.40 -6.64
N ASP A 165 -22.39 4.47 -7.27
CA ASP A 165 -21.83 5.79 -7.41
C ASP A 165 -21.97 6.57 -6.10
N SER A 166 -20.85 6.87 -5.46
CA SER A 166 -20.78 8.04 -4.59
C SER A 166 -19.51 8.83 -4.85
N GLN A 167 -19.71 9.88 -5.63
CA GLN A 167 -18.80 10.99 -5.85
C GLN A 167 -18.09 11.40 -4.54
N PHE A 168 -16.83 11.01 -4.38
CA PHE A 168 -15.92 11.73 -3.50
C PHE A 168 -14.54 11.87 -4.14
N THR A 169 -14.21 13.12 -4.37
CA THR A 169 -12.96 13.62 -4.96
C THR A 169 -11.71 13.03 -4.28
N PRO A 170 -10.68 12.57 -5.03
CA PRO A 170 -9.41 12.23 -4.43
C PRO A 170 -8.62 13.53 -4.23
N ARG A 171 -8.76 14.11 -3.04
CA ARG A 171 -7.80 15.10 -2.54
C ARG A 171 -7.46 14.80 -1.09
N CYS A 172 -6.74 13.72 -0.85
CA CYS A 172 -5.81 13.65 0.27
C CYS A 172 -4.87 12.45 0.13
N LEU A 173 -3.73 12.64 -0.54
CA LEU A 173 -2.54 11.86 -0.24
C LEU A 173 -1.33 12.78 -0.37
N GLU A 174 -1.15 13.61 0.65
CA GLU A 174 0.14 14.08 1.13
C GLU A 174 -0.13 14.59 2.56
N GLU A 175 0.76 14.24 3.50
CA GLU A 175 0.74 14.60 4.93
C GLU A 175 0.09 13.59 5.90
N HIS A 176 0.69 12.39 6.01
CA HIS A 176 0.93 11.82 7.34
C HIS A 176 2.43 11.61 7.51
N ASN A 177 3.13 12.74 7.59
CA ASN A 177 4.46 12.78 8.19
C ASN A 177 4.59 14.10 8.95
N VAL A 178 5.00 14.00 10.22
CA VAL A 178 5.25 15.09 11.19
C VAL A 178 4.08 16.04 11.49
N GLY A 179 3.24 15.60 12.44
CA GLY A 179 2.77 16.53 13.45
C GLY A 179 3.92 16.86 14.39
N ALA A 180 4.65 17.95 14.11
CA ALA A 180 5.31 18.69 15.17
C ALA A 180 4.31 18.86 16.31
N ALA A 181 4.71 18.58 17.54
CA ALA A 181 3.96 18.97 18.73
C ALA A 181 3.87 20.50 18.73
N LYS A 182 2.88 21.03 17.99
CA LYS A 182 2.54 22.44 18.04
C LYS A 182 1.80 22.65 19.33
N GLU A 183 2.42 23.51 20.12
CA GLU A 183 1.87 24.21 21.26
C GLU A 183 1.69 23.31 22.49
N THR A 184 2.56 23.59 23.46
CA THR A 184 2.40 23.28 24.87
C THR A 184 1.04 23.82 25.33
N GLY A 185 -0.03 23.06 25.09
CA GLY A 185 -1.29 23.25 25.79
C GLY A 185 -1.01 23.18 27.29
N SER A 186 -1.74 23.96 28.08
CA SER A 186 -1.66 23.89 29.55
C SER A 186 -1.63 22.43 30.01
N PHE A 187 -0.70 22.09 30.90
CA PHE A 187 -0.60 20.77 31.52
C PHE A 187 -2.01 20.30 31.95
N GLY A 188 -2.45 19.16 31.43
CA GLY A 188 -3.82 18.64 31.61
C GLY A 188 -4.73 18.71 30.38
N PHE A 189 -4.27 19.18 29.21
CA PHE A 189 -5.11 19.22 28.00
C PHE A 189 -5.66 17.83 27.58
N TRP A 190 -4.93 16.75 27.87
CA TRP A 190 -5.39 15.37 27.63
C TRP A 190 -6.65 15.01 28.43
N GLU A 191 -6.99 15.78 29.46
CA GLU A 191 -8.20 15.58 30.25
C GLU A 191 -9.36 16.49 29.88
N LYS A 192 -9.21 17.32 28.83
CA LYS A 192 -10.28 18.21 28.37
C LYS A 192 -11.58 17.46 28.02
N HIS A 193 -11.45 16.21 27.57
CA HIS A 193 -12.56 15.35 27.17
C HIS A 193 -12.80 14.17 28.13
N THR A 194 -12.09 14.11 29.26
CA THR A 194 -12.25 13.06 30.27
C THR A 194 -12.60 13.67 31.63
N ARG A 195 -13.14 12.88 32.58
CA ARG A 195 -13.61 13.39 33.89
C ARG A 195 -12.48 13.66 34.89
N GLY A 196 -11.27 13.97 34.43
CA GLY A 196 -10.11 14.28 35.28
C GLY A 196 -9.62 13.08 36.11
N ILE A 197 -9.67 11.86 35.56
CA ILE A 197 -9.28 10.65 36.30
C ILE A 197 -7.76 10.61 36.53
N GLY A 198 -6.97 11.03 35.54
CA GLY A 198 -5.51 11.05 35.62
C GLY A 198 -5.00 12.11 36.60
N SER A 199 -5.53 13.33 36.57
CA SER A 199 -5.21 14.38 37.55
C SER A 199 -5.55 13.95 38.97
N ARG A 200 -6.72 13.37 39.19
CA ARG A 200 -7.13 12.82 40.50
C ARG A 200 -6.22 11.69 40.96
N LEU A 201 -5.78 10.82 40.05
CA LEU A 201 -4.85 9.74 40.40
C LEU A 201 -3.48 10.30 40.76
N MET A 202 -2.96 11.25 39.97
CA MET A 202 -1.68 11.91 40.24
C MET A 202 -1.70 12.63 41.60
N GLU A 203 -2.78 13.35 41.91
CA GLU A 203 -2.96 14.01 43.20
C GLU A 203 -2.98 13.00 44.37
N LYS A 204 -3.68 11.87 44.22
CA LYS A 204 -3.66 10.76 45.21
C LYS A 204 -2.27 10.16 45.41
N MET A 205 -1.43 10.19 44.39
CA MET A 205 -0.06 9.69 44.43
C MET A 205 0.95 10.77 44.86
N GLY A 206 0.47 11.96 45.28
CA GLY A 206 1.29 13.02 45.87
C GLY A 206 1.81 14.06 44.88
N TYR A 207 1.29 14.11 43.65
CA TYR A 207 1.61 15.16 42.69
C TYR A 207 0.89 16.47 43.06
N VAL A 208 1.66 17.55 43.24
CA VAL A 208 1.11 18.89 43.42
C VAL A 208 1.11 19.62 42.08
N HIS A 209 -0.05 20.10 41.65
CA HIS A 209 -0.22 20.81 40.39
C HIS A 209 0.78 21.96 40.24
N GLY A 210 1.60 21.93 39.19
CA GLY A 210 2.62 22.94 38.90
C GLY A 210 4.01 22.66 39.50
N SER A 211 4.18 21.56 40.24
CA SER A 211 5.47 21.07 40.73
C SER A 211 5.92 19.82 39.97
N GLY A 212 7.20 19.47 40.06
CA GLY A 212 7.70 18.21 39.51
C GLY A 212 7.32 17.00 40.35
N LEU A 213 7.32 15.81 39.77
CA LEU A 213 7.19 14.56 40.52
C LEU A 213 8.44 14.30 41.39
N GLY A 214 8.29 14.18 42.71
CA GLY A 214 9.40 13.89 43.63
C GLY A 214 9.07 14.28 45.08
N LYS A 215 9.86 13.80 46.05
CA LYS A 215 9.63 14.04 47.49
C LYS A 215 9.59 15.53 47.87
N GLU A 216 10.37 16.36 47.17
CA GLU A 216 10.41 17.82 47.36
C GLU A 216 9.95 18.59 46.11
N GLY A 217 9.29 17.92 45.16
CA GLY A 217 8.85 18.55 43.91
C GLY A 217 9.97 18.79 42.88
N GLU A 218 11.14 18.17 43.05
CA GLU A 218 12.33 18.32 42.20
C GLU A 218 12.21 17.75 40.77
N GLY A 219 11.12 17.04 40.48
CA GLY A 219 10.92 16.42 39.18
C GLY A 219 10.78 17.41 38.04
N ARG A 220 10.68 16.88 36.82
CA ARG A 220 10.39 17.71 35.65
C ARG A 220 8.94 18.20 35.69
N ILE A 221 8.77 19.52 35.66
CA ILE A 221 7.46 20.18 35.59
C ILE A 221 6.83 20.01 34.21
N ASN A 222 7.65 20.10 33.17
CA ASN A 222 7.19 19.98 31.78
C ASN A 222 7.23 18.52 31.32
N PRO A 223 6.17 18.04 30.63
CA PRO A 223 6.17 16.73 30.01
C PRO A 223 7.37 16.53 29.08
N VAL A 224 7.89 15.30 29.02
CA VAL A 224 8.99 14.96 28.12
C VAL A 224 8.46 14.91 26.69
N GLU A 225 8.98 15.75 25.82
CA GLU A 225 8.63 15.78 24.41
C GLU A 225 9.16 14.51 23.71
N ALA A 226 8.25 13.74 23.11
CA ALA A 226 8.61 12.58 22.31
C ALA A 226 9.03 13.04 20.91
N MET A 227 10.33 12.90 20.60
CA MET A 227 10.87 13.23 19.28
C MET A 227 10.96 11.97 18.42
N VAL A 228 10.30 11.98 17.27
CA VAL A 228 10.35 10.88 16.30
C VAL A 228 11.53 11.09 15.34
N PHE A 229 12.46 10.14 15.32
CA PHE A 229 13.61 10.14 14.41
C PHE A 229 13.31 9.35 13.13
N PRO A 230 13.94 9.70 11.98
CA PRO A 230 13.84 8.92 10.76
C PRO A 230 14.32 7.47 10.97
N PRO A 231 13.58 6.45 10.49
CA PRO A 231 13.97 5.05 10.66
C PRO A 231 15.25 4.73 9.88
N GLY A 232 16.09 3.84 10.43
CA GLY A 232 17.28 3.34 9.75
C GLY A 232 18.50 4.28 9.74
N ARG A 233 18.55 5.27 10.64
CA ARG A 233 19.69 6.21 10.78
C ARG A 233 20.36 6.07 12.15
N SER A 234 21.67 6.36 12.20
CA SER A 234 22.42 6.45 13.45
C SER A 234 22.03 7.70 14.24
N LEU A 235 22.14 7.63 15.56
CA LEU A 235 21.84 8.75 16.45
C LEU A 235 22.69 9.99 16.12
N ASP A 236 23.96 9.80 15.77
CA ASP A 236 24.86 10.89 15.34
C ASP A 236 24.31 11.63 14.12
N ARG A 237 23.78 10.89 13.13
CA ARG A 237 23.20 11.49 11.92
C ARG A 237 21.88 12.19 12.22
N CYS A 238 21.10 11.69 13.17
CA CYS A 238 19.88 12.32 13.64
C CYS A 238 20.16 13.62 14.41
N MET A 239 21.24 13.70 15.17
CA MET A 239 21.68 14.92 15.85
C MET A 239 22.15 15.98 14.85
N GLU A 240 22.91 15.60 13.83
CA GLU A 240 23.36 16.50 12.77
C GLU A 240 22.16 17.09 11.99
N LEU A 241 21.17 16.26 11.62
CA LEU A 241 19.93 16.72 10.98
C LEU A 241 19.12 17.67 11.88
N ARG A 242 19.21 17.53 13.20
CA ARG A 242 18.57 18.42 14.17
C ARG A 242 19.28 19.77 14.26
N GLU A 243 20.60 19.78 14.29
CA GLU A 243 21.38 21.03 14.26
C GLU A 243 21.13 21.79 12.95
N GLU A 244 21.01 21.09 11.83
CA GLU A 244 20.67 21.68 10.52
C GLU A 244 19.22 22.19 10.43
N ALA A 245 18.26 21.51 11.08
CA ALA A 245 16.83 21.83 11.02
C ALA A 245 16.36 22.84 12.09
N GLY A 246 17.09 23.00 13.19
CA GLY A 246 16.66 23.80 14.34
C GLY A 246 15.32 23.31 14.91
N SER A 247 14.38 24.24 15.16
CA SER A 247 13.01 23.94 15.63
C SER A 247 12.05 23.45 14.52
N GLY A 248 12.56 23.20 13.30
CA GLY A 248 11.75 22.79 12.16
C GLY A 248 11.62 21.27 12.00
N ASN A 249 10.67 20.84 11.18
CA ASN A 249 10.44 19.42 10.85
C ASN A 249 11.67 18.80 10.13
N MET A 250 12.43 17.95 10.81
CA MET A 250 13.62 17.24 10.26
C MET A 250 13.35 16.54 8.92
N LEU A 251 12.16 15.98 8.74
CA LEU A 251 11.78 15.23 7.53
C LEU A 251 11.65 16.13 6.29
N SER A 252 11.34 17.42 6.49
CA SER A 252 11.31 18.39 5.39
C SER A 252 12.72 18.75 4.90
N VAL A 253 13.70 18.78 5.81
CA VAL A 253 15.10 19.05 5.51
C VAL A 253 15.72 17.87 4.76
N GLU A 254 15.42 16.63 5.19
CA GLU A 254 15.89 15.42 4.50
C GLU A 254 15.36 15.33 3.06
N LYS A 255 14.04 15.52 2.85
CA LYS A 255 13.43 15.55 1.51
C LYS A 255 14.02 16.64 0.63
N LYS A 256 14.39 17.80 1.21
CA LYS A 256 15.06 18.89 0.49
C LYS A 256 16.49 18.55 0.11
N LEU A 257 17.24 17.89 0.98
CA LEU A 257 18.62 17.47 0.74
C LEU A 257 18.68 16.37 -0.32
N GLU A 258 17.79 15.38 -0.25
CA GLU A 258 17.71 14.30 -1.24
C GLU A 258 17.33 14.83 -2.62
N ARG A 259 16.39 15.78 -2.69
CA ARG A 259 16.03 16.45 -3.95
C ARG A 259 17.21 17.26 -4.52
N GLN A 260 18.07 17.84 -3.68
CA GLN A 260 19.28 18.51 -4.13
C GLN A 260 20.31 17.52 -4.67
N LYS A 261 20.53 16.39 -3.99
CA LYS A 261 21.42 15.32 -4.46
C LYS A 261 20.94 14.74 -5.79
N ALA A 262 19.64 14.47 -5.94
CA ALA A 262 19.05 14.00 -7.19
C ALA A 262 19.22 15.01 -8.34
N LYS A 263 19.04 16.31 -8.07
CA LYS A 263 19.28 17.37 -9.07
C LYS A 263 20.76 17.48 -9.45
N ALA A 264 21.67 17.33 -8.50
CA ALA A 264 23.11 17.36 -8.76
C ALA A 264 23.55 16.16 -9.60
N GLN A 265 23.07 14.95 -9.28
CA GLN A 265 23.31 13.75 -10.08
C GLN A 265 22.74 13.87 -11.50
N HIS A 266 21.52 14.41 -11.64
CA HIS A 266 20.92 14.67 -12.95
C HIS A 266 21.74 15.68 -13.76
N ARG A 267 22.26 16.75 -13.15
CA ARG A 267 23.18 17.70 -13.82
C ARG A 267 24.48 17.05 -14.24
N LEU A 268 25.11 16.24 -13.38
CA LEU A 268 26.32 15.49 -13.72
C LEU A 268 26.07 14.55 -14.91
N ARG A 269 24.93 13.86 -14.93
CA ARG A 269 24.54 12.98 -16.04
C ARG A 269 24.26 13.75 -17.33
N GLN A 270 23.70 14.95 -17.25
CA GLN A 270 23.54 15.84 -18.40
C GLN A 270 24.88 16.35 -18.94
N ILE A 271 25.83 16.68 -18.05
CA ILE A 271 27.18 17.11 -18.44
C ILE A 271 27.94 15.94 -19.09
N ALA A 272 27.85 14.73 -18.52
CA ALA A 272 28.42 13.52 -19.12
C ALA A 272 27.82 13.23 -20.51
N ASN A 273 26.50 13.28 -20.64
CA ASN A 273 25.82 13.09 -21.94
C ASN A 273 26.09 14.23 -22.94
N ALA A 274 26.39 15.44 -22.47
CA ALA A 274 26.80 16.56 -23.32
C ALA A 274 28.25 16.39 -23.79
N SER A 275 29.12 15.76 -23.00
CA SER A 275 30.48 15.39 -23.42
C SER A 275 30.50 14.28 -24.48
N GLU A 276 29.49 13.41 -24.51
CA GLU A 276 29.35 12.38 -25.56
C GLU A 276 28.81 12.93 -26.89
N ARG A 277 28.10 14.07 -26.85
CA ARG A 277 27.66 14.79 -28.06
C ARG A 277 28.68 15.86 -28.40
N GLY A 278 29.73 15.45 -29.11
CA GLY A 278 30.87 16.28 -29.51
C GLY A 278 30.54 17.76 -29.74
N SER A 279 31.32 18.62 -29.10
CA SER A 279 31.16 20.07 -29.11
C SER A 279 31.46 20.66 -30.48
N VAL A 280 30.94 21.86 -30.79
CA VAL A 280 31.30 22.63 -32.00
C VAL A 280 32.83 22.81 -32.12
N PHE A 281 33.54 22.81 -30.99
CA PHE A 281 35.00 22.84 -30.96
C PHE A 281 35.65 21.52 -31.36
N ASP A 282 35.03 20.37 -31.12
CA ASP A 282 35.49 19.06 -31.64
C ASP A 282 35.30 18.99 -33.17
N PHE A 283 34.25 19.64 -33.68
CA PHE A 283 34.04 19.82 -35.11
C PHE A 283 35.11 20.72 -35.76
N ILE A 284 35.52 21.80 -35.09
CA ILE A 284 36.61 22.67 -35.56
C ILE A 284 37.96 21.95 -35.46
N ASN A 285 38.20 21.21 -34.37
CA ASN A 285 39.43 20.43 -34.18
C ASN A 285 39.54 19.28 -35.20
N SER A 286 38.42 18.65 -35.59
CA SER A 286 38.39 17.62 -36.64
C SER A 286 38.54 18.18 -38.07
N LYS A 287 38.24 19.48 -38.28
CA LYS A 287 38.46 20.19 -39.54
C LYS A 287 39.87 20.79 -39.68
N LEU A 288 40.51 21.15 -38.57
CA LEU A 288 41.88 21.67 -38.55
C LEU A 288 42.95 20.57 -38.53
N THR A 289 42.64 19.38 -37.99
CA THR A 289 43.57 18.23 -38.03
C THR A 289 43.57 17.48 -39.38
N LYS A 290 42.58 17.74 -40.25
CA LYS A 290 42.46 17.13 -41.59
C LYS A 290 43.29 17.80 -42.68
N THR A 291 44.02 18.88 -42.40
CA THR A 291 44.82 19.60 -43.40
C THR A 291 46.31 19.23 -43.41
N SER A 292 46.74 18.22 -42.64
CA SER A 292 48.11 17.70 -42.69
C SER A 292 48.15 16.18 -42.83
N GLY A 293 48.40 15.67 -44.05
CA GLY A 293 48.99 14.35 -44.27
C GLY A 293 48.07 13.21 -44.75
N GLN A 294 47.98 13.08 -46.08
CA GLN A 294 47.92 11.86 -46.91
C GLN A 294 47.17 10.57 -46.48
N ASP A 295 46.17 10.25 -47.32
CA ASP A 295 45.89 8.97 -48.01
C ASP A 295 45.74 7.64 -47.26
N SER A 296 44.51 7.08 -47.27
CA SER A 296 44.14 5.95 -48.17
C SER A 296 42.79 5.30 -47.81
N LYS A 297 41.89 5.20 -48.81
CA LYS A 297 40.72 4.29 -48.97
C LYS A 297 39.58 4.43 -47.95
N GLY A 298 38.30 4.55 -48.29
CA GLY A 298 37.54 4.53 -49.54
C GLY A 298 36.05 4.42 -49.16
N ASP A 299 35.17 5.06 -49.94
CA ASP A 299 33.69 5.04 -49.89
C ASP A 299 32.98 5.50 -48.60
N GLY A 300 31.88 6.23 -48.61
CA GLY A 300 30.99 6.67 -49.67
C GLY A 300 29.74 7.23 -48.98
N ALA A 301 29.26 8.38 -49.45
CA ALA A 301 28.09 9.04 -48.90
C ALA A 301 26.80 8.24 -49.16
N SER A 302 25.92 8.11 -48.15
CA SER A 302 24.47 7.97 -48.35
C SER A 302 23.74 8.51 -47.12
N HIS A 303 23.04 9.65 -47.19
CA HIS A 303 21.62 9.72 -47.58
C HIS A 303 20.73 8.70 -46.85
N SER A 304 20.01 9.22 -45.84
CA SER A 304 18.58 8.98 -45.61
C SER A 304 17.99 7.73 -46.30
N ARG A 305 18.11 6.56 -45.66
CA ARG A 305 17.29 5.39 -45.95
C ARG A 305 16.80 4.75 -44.65
N THR A 306 15.51 4.89 -44.41
CA THR A 306 14.58 3.90 -43.83
C THR A 306 15.11 3.02 -42.69
N LYS A 307 14.64 3.30 -41.46
CA LYS A 307 14.78 2.49 -40.23
C LYS A 307 14.15 1.07 -40.30
N ALA A 308 13.82 0.56 -41.48
CA ALA A 308 13.21 -0.75 -41.68
C ALA A 308 14.26 -1.89 -41.73
N SER A 309 15.50 -1.59 -42.11
CA SER A 309 16.56 -2.60 -42.28
C SER A 309 17.21 -3.08 -40.98
N ASP A 310 16.91 -2.45 -39.84
CA ASP A 310 17.57 -2.75 -38.57
C ASP A 310 16.82 -3.81 -37.74
N LEU A 311 15.51 -4.00 -37.99
CA LEU A 311 14.71 -4.99 -37.23
C LEU A 311 15.10 -6.44 -37.51
N GLY A 312 15.50 -6.74 -38.76
CA GLY A 312 15.95 -8.09 -39.15
C GLY A 312 17.25 -8.52 -38.44
N GLN A 313 18.09 -7.57 -38.01
CA GLN A 313 19.37 -7.85 -37.35
C GLN A 313 19.25 -8.00 -35.82
N LEU A 314 18.12 -7.62 -35.24
CA LEU A 314 17.93 -7.67 -33.79
C LEU A 314 17.70 -9.11 -33.30
N THR A 315 18.29 -9.47 -32.17
CA THR A 315 18.03 -10.75 -31.47
C THR A 315 16.58 -10.82 -30.99
N ARG A 316 16.04 -12.04 -30.80
CA ARG A 316 14.65 -12.27 -30.34
C ARG A 316 14.29 -11.49 -29.06
N GLU A 317 15.23 -11.40 -28.13
CA GLU A 317 15.08 -10.66 -26.87
C GLU A 317 14.94 -9.15 -27.09
N LYS A 318 15.86 -8.53 -27.86
CA LYS A 318 15.79 -7.12 -28.25
C LYS A 318 14.49 -6.76 -28.98
N LEU A 319 13.97 -7.68 -29.78
CA LEU A 319 12.72 -7.48 -30.52
C LEU A 319 11.48 -7.52 -29.59
N ASN A 320 11.52 -8.34 -28.53
CA ASN A 320 10.50 -8.33 -27.47
C ASN A 320 10.56 -7.04 -26.64
N VAL A 321 11.76 -6.58 -26.29
CA VAL A 321 11.95 -5.31 -25.57
C VAL A 321 11.42 -4.12 -26.40
N GLN A 322 11.71 -4.07 -27.70
CA GLN A 322 11.17 -3.04 -28.58
C GLN A 322 9.64 -3.11 -28.71
N SER A 323 9.05 -4.32 -28.76
CA SER A 323 7.59 -4.47 -28.76
C SER A 323 6.96 -3.88 -27.50
N LEU A 324 7.55 -4.12 -26.33
CA LEU A 324 7.05 -3.56 -25.07
C LEU A 324 7.18 -2.03 -25.04
N GLN A 325 8.33 -1.49 -25.47
CA GLN A 325 8.57 -0.03 -25.53
C GLN A 325 7.57 0.68 -26.43
N ILE A 326 7.35 0.15 -27.64
CA ILE A 326 6.36 0.72 -28.57
C ILE A 326 4.94 0.58 -28.01
N GLY A 327 4.62 -0.53 -27.35
CA GLY A 327 3.33 -0.71 -26.66
C GLY A 327 3.09 0.29 -25.52
N GLU A 328 4.12 0.67 -24.77
CA GLU A 328 4.03 1.75 -23.77
C GLU A 328 3.88 3.13 -24.40
N GLU A 329 4.59 3.41 -25.51
CA GLU A 329 4.47 4.66 -26.26
C GLU A 329 3.08 4.83 -26.85
N ILE A 330 2.47 3.76 -27.39
CA ILE A 330 1.08 3.74 -27.87
C ILE A 330 0.12 4.10 -26.73
N ARG A 331 0.19 3.39 -25.59
CA ARG A 331 -0.66 3.67 -24.41
C ARG A 331 -0.49 5.09 -23.87
N ARG A 332 0.72 5.66 -23.97
CA ARG A 332 0.99 7.05 -23.59
C ARG A 332 0.33 8.03 -24.58
N ALA A 333 0.50 7.81 -25.87
CA ALA A 333 -0.09 8.65 -26.91
C ALA A 333 -1.63 8.63 -26.88
N GLU A 334 -2.25 7.46 -26.63
CA GLU A 334 -3.70 7.33 -26.49
C GLU A 334 -4.24 8.14 -25.30
N ARG A 335 -3.59 8.06 -24.13
CA ARG A 335 -3.96 8.87 -22.96
C ARG A 335 -3.81 10.37 -23.23
N ASP A 336 -2.76 10.79 -23.92
CA ASP A 336 -2.56 12.18 -24.30
C ASP A 336 -3.68 12.68 -25.24
N ILE A 337 -4.07 11.87 -26.23
CA ILE A 337 -5.16 12.18 -27.15
C ILE A 337 -6.48 12.34 -26.40
N ILE A 338 -6.79 11.44 -25.45
CA ILE A 338 -8.00 11.54 -24.61
C ILE A 338 -8.00 12.86 -23.82
N LYS A 339 -6.89 13.19 -23.15
CA LYS A 339 -6.75 14.45 -22.39
C LYS A 339 -6.91 15.68 -23.28
N MET A 340 -6.37 15.65 -24.49
CA MET A 340 -6.51 16.76 -25.44
C MET A 340 -7.92 16.86 -26.01
N LYS A 341 -8.61 15.73 -26.27
CA LYS A 341 -10.03 15.71 -26.65
C LYS A 341 -10.92 16.32 -25.56
N GLN A 342 -10.68 15.98 -24.29
CA GLN A 342 -11.40 16.60 -23.17
C GLN A 342 -11.08 18.10 -23.03
N SER A 343 -9.82 18.51 -23.26
CA SER A 343 -9.46 19.93 -23.25
C SER A 343 -10.12 20.69 -24.40
N LEU A 344 -10.25 20.07 -25.56
CA LEU A 344 -10.94 20.64 -26.71
C LEU A 344 -12.42 20.87 -26.39
N GLN A 345 -13.08 19.90 -25.76
CA GLN A 345 -14.47 20.00 -25.34
C GLN A 345 -14.67 21.15 -24.32
N ARG A 346 -13.83 21.22 -23.29
CA ARG A 346 -13.90 22.31 -22.30
C ARG A 346 -13.69 23.71 -22.90
N GLN A 347 -12.88 23.81 -23.95
CA GLN A 347 -12.60 25.09 -24.60
C GLN A 347 -13.62 25.44 -25.68
N SER A 348 -14.24 24.46 -26.34
CA SER A 348 -15.38 24.71 -27.23
C SER A 348 -16.55 25.31 -26.48
N ASP A 349 -16.80 24.86 -25.25
CA ASP A 349 -17.89 25.35 -24.41
C ASP A 349 -17.64 26.79 -23.91
N ARG A 350 -16.37 27.21 -23.84
CA ARG A 350 -15.95 28.55 -23.41
C ARG A 350 -15.85 29.58 -24.55
N GLY A 351 -15.95 29.16 -25.81
CA GLY A 351 -15.98 30.06 -26.97
C GLY A 351 -14.63 30.65 -27.42
N ASP A 352 -13.49 30.11 -26.95
CA ASP A 352 -12.16 30.57 -27.38
C ASP A 352 -11.68 29.85 -28.65
N LEU A 353 -11.97 30.45 -29.82
CA LEU A 353 -11.70 29.86 -31.13
C LEU A 353 -10.20 29.67 -31.43
N ALA A 354 -9.32 30.53 -30.91
CA ALA A 354 -7.89 30.46 -31.18
C ALA A 354 -7.24 29.27 -30.46
N SER A 355 -7.59 29.07 -29.19
CA SER A 355 -7.11 27.93 -28.42
C SER A 355 -7.68 26.61 -28.96
N VAL A 356 -8.96 26.58 -29.36
CA VAL A 356 -9.59 25.41 -30.01
C VAL A 356 -8.86 25.00 -31.28
N SER A 357 -8.48 25.95 -32.15
CA SER A 357 -7.73 25.68 -33.37
C SER A 357 -6.35 25.07 -33.09
N GLN A 358 -5.62 25.62 -32.12
CA GLN A 358 -4.31 25.10 -31.71
C GLN A 358 -4.40 23.68 -31.12
N ILE A 359 -5.40 23.41 -30.28
CA ILE A 359 -5.62 22.06 -29.73
C ILE A 359 -5.98 21.07 -30.83
N ARG A 360 -6.83 21.44 -31.80
CA ARG A 360 -7.15 20.58 -32.96
C ARG A 360 -5.91 20.23 -33.79
N SER A 361 -5.05 21.21 -34.06
CA SER A 361 -3.80 20.99 -34.81
C SER A 361 -2.87 20.02 -34.08
N ARG A 362 -2.66 20.20 -32.76
CA ARG A 362 -1.85 19.28 -31.95
C ARG A 362 -2.46 17.90 -31.81
N LEU A 363 -3.79 17.80 -31.77
CA LEU A 363 -4.51 16.53 -31.74
C LEU A 363 -4.30 15.76 -33.03
N ALA A 364 -4.40 16.42 -34.19
CA ALA A 364 -4.12 15.79 -35.49
C ALA A 364 -2.67 15.30 -35.60
N GLU A 365 -1.71 16.05 -35.07
CA GLU A 365 -0.30 15.63 -35.01
C GLU A 365 -0.11 14.39 -34.13
N LYS A 366 -0.73 14.37 -32.94
CA LYS A 366 -0.69 13.23 -32.03
C LYS A 366 -1.39 11.98 -32.59
N GLU A 367 -2.50 12.15 -33.29
CA GLU A 367 -3.19 11.04 -33.99
C GLU A 367 -2.31 10.45 -35.10
N LYS A 368 -1.62 11.30 -35.88
CA LYS A 368 -0.66 10.84 -36.89
C LYS A 368 0.55 10.10 -36.28
N ASP A 369 1.05 10.58 -35.14
CA ASP A 369 2.11 9.90 -34.40
C ASP A 369 1.64 8.54 -33.86
N LEU A 370 0.40 8.44 -33.35
CA LEU A 370 -0.20 7.18 -32.92
C LEU A 370 -0.29 6.18 -34.07
N ASP A 371 -0.70 6.61 -35.26
CA ASP A 371 -0.76 5.76 -36.44
C ASP A 371 0.62 5.27 -36.87
N ARG A 372 1.65 6.12 -36.77
CA ARG A 372 3.04 5.73 -37.02
C ARG A 372 3.50 4.66 -36.02
N LEU A 373 3.21 4.84 -34.73
CA LEU A 373 3.57 3.87 -33.68
C LEU A 373 2.84 2.54 -33.87
N ARG A 374 1.55 2.57 -34.22
CA ARG A 374 0.77 1.36 -34.55
C ARG A 374 1.29 0.67 -35.81
N ALA A 375 1.79 1.42 -36.79
CA ALA A 375 2.43 0.83 -37.97
C ALA A 375 3.75 0.14 -37.63
N SER A 376 4.58 0.73 -36.75
CA SER A 376 5.79 0.07 -36.26
C SER A 376 5.50 -1.17 -35.41
N ASP A 377 4.44 -1.14 -34.60
CA ASP A 377 4.02 -2.30 -33.81
C ASP A 377 3.59 -3.47 -34.72
N ARG A 378 2.76 -3.20 -35.73
CA ARG A 378 2.38 -4.20 -36.75
C ARG A 378 3.61 -4.80 -37.46
N HIS A 379 4.62 -3.98 -37.75
CA HIS A 379 5.86 -4.45 -38.36
C HIS A 379 6.63 -5.40 -37.43
N ILE A 380 6.76 -5.07 -36.15
CA ILE A 380 7.41 -5.93 -35.14
C ILE A 380 6.64 -7.25 -34.97
N VAL A 381 5.31 -7.18 -34.86
CA VAL A 381 4.47 -8.38 -34.70
C VAL A 381 4.59 -9.30 -35.91
N ASN A 382 4.62 -8.75 -37.12
CA ASN A 382 4.81 -9.55 -38.34
C ASN A 382 6.19 -10.22 -38.37
N GLU A 383 7.24 -9.49 -38.00
CA GLU A 383 8.60 -10.03 -37.87
C GLU A 383 8.67 -11.16 -36.81
N GLN A 384 8.01 -11.00 -35.65
CA GLN A 384 7.91 -12.06 -34.65
C GLN A 384 7.20 -13.31 -35.20
N LYS A 385 6.10 -13.13 -35.94
CA LYS A 385 5.36 -14.23 -36.56
C LYS A 385 6.22 -14.98 -37.58
N GLN A 386 6.97 -14.28 -38.42
CA GLN A 386 7.90 -14.88 -39.38
C GLN A 386 9.01 -15.70 -38.69
N ARG A 387 9.56 -15.19 -37.59
CA ARG A 387 10.60 -15.94 -36.83
C ARG A 387 10.03 -17.16 -36.12
N LYS A 388 8.80 -17.07 -35.59
CA LYS A 388 8.10 -18.21 -34.99
C LYS A 388 7.75 -19.29 -36.02
N SER A 389 7.32 -18.91 -37.22
CA SER A 389 7.04 -19.88 -38.29
C SER A 389 8.33 -20.53 -38.81
N SER A 390 9.41 -19.76 -38.98
CA SER A 390 10.73 -20.30 -39.35
C SER A 390 11.27 -21.27 -38.31
N SER A 391 11.20 -20.93 -37.01
CA SER A 391 11.63 -21.82 -35.93
C SER A 391 10.83 -23.13 -35.85
N LYS A 392 9.54 -23.12 -36.21
CA LYS A 392 8.73 -24.35 -36.26
C LYS A 392 9.10 -25.27 -37.43
N LEU A 393 9.70 -24.72 -38.49
CA LEU A 393 10.14 -25.47 -39.67
C LEU A 393 11.57 -26.03 -39.53
N THR A 394 12.33 -25.57 -38.53
CA THR A 394 13.73 -26.01 -38.31
C THR A 394 13.89 -26.99 -37.15
N VAL A 395 12.83 -27.30 -36.41
CA VAL A 395 12.82 -28.36 -35.40
C VAL A 395 12.23 -29.61 -36.05
N PHE A 396 13.10 -30.50 -36.52
CA PHE A 396 12.76 -31.84 -37.00
C PHE A 396 13.02 -32.88 -35.92
#